data_AF-A0A439KP68-F1
#
_entry.id   AF-A0A439KP68-F1
#
_cell.length_a   1.000
_cell.length_b   1.000
_cell.length_c   1.000
_cell.angle_alpha   90.00
_cell.angle_beta   90.00
_cell.angle_gamma   90.00
#
_symmetry.space_group_name_H-M   'P 1'
#
loop_
_entity.id
_entity.type
_entity.pdbx_description
1 polymer ?
#
loop_
_entity_poly.entity_id
_entity_poly.type
_entity_poly.pdbx_seq_one_letter_code
_entity_poly.pdbx_strand_id
1 'polypeptide(L)'
;RISHPLPRERIANLEVLVKQSPYVEKVDPPALQQRHDMMRIKIAAYMGGKAAASRLMRKNPDSLASQYGDAQTSYLFGDLAGALAKTNALIKAQPKNPYFQELRGDILMKANRPKAAAEAYAKAVSLDPARSGLLSVSYGQALMAIGTPDSLEKAVVQINKGLGRDRENAVGYRHLAQAYGELGNIPAADLATAEGHFYSGAYKDAKIFAMRAQMKMKRGEPGWIRAQDIINYAPSGKKK
;
A
#
# COMPACT_ATOMS: atom_id res chain seq x y z
N ARG A 1 24.86 13.40 -8.18
CA ARG A 1 25.56 12.33 -8.95
C ARG A 1 24.50 11.57 -9.73
N ILE A 2 24.62 11.50 -11.05
CA ILE A 2 23.76 10.64 -11.88
C ILE A 2 24.19 9.20 -11.59
N SER A 3 23.28 8.34 -11.13
CA SER A 3 23.62 6.95 -10.77
C SER A 3 23.95 6.11 -12.01
N HIS A 4 23.38 6.46 -13.17
CA HIS A 4 23.53 5.72 -14.43
C HIS A 4 23.68 6.69 -15.61
N PRO A 5 24.90 7.19 -15.90
CA PRO A 5 25.12 8.00 -17.09
C PRO A 5 24.86 7.17 -18.35
N LEU A 6 24.13 7.76 -19.30
CA LEU A 6 23.79 7.20 -20.61
C LEU A 6 24.49 8.01 -21.72
N PRO A 7 25.83 7.88 -21.87
CA PRO A 7 26.54 8.53 -22.98
C PRO A 7 26.08 7.95 -24.32
N ARG A 8 26.21 8.74 -25.40
CA ARG A 8 25.77 8.34 -26.75
C ARG A 8 26.37 7.01 -27.20
N GLU A 9 27.63 6.76 -26.90
CA GLU A 9 28.31 5.49 -27.20
C GLU A 9 27.65 4.29 -26.53
N ARG A 10 27.16 4.46 -25.29
CA ARG A 10 26.43 3.40 -24.58
C ARG A 10 25.11 3.08 -25.27
N ILE A 11 24.40 4.10 -25.77
CA ILE A 11 23.16 3.91 -26.52
C ILE A 11 23.45 3.17 -27.84
N ALA A 12 24.44 3.63 -28.61
CA ALA A 12 24.82 2.99 -29.87
C ALA A 12 25.20 1.51 -29.70
N ASN A 13 26.00 1.18 -28.68
CA ASN A 13 26.38 -0.20 -28.39
C ASN A 13 25.16 -1.06 -28.00
N LEU A 14 24.22 -0.51 -27.21
CA LEU A 14 22.99 -1.21 -26.85
C LEU A 14 22.08 -1.45 -28.05
N GLU A 15 21.97 -0.49 -28.98
CA GLU A 15 21.14 -0.64 -30.18
C GLU A 15 21.62 -1.79 -31.08
N VAL A 16 22.94 -1.97 -31.23
CA VAL A 16 23.51 -3.11 -31.97
C VAL A 16 23.13 -4.43 -31.32
N LEU A 17 23.29 -4.53 -29.99
CA LEU A 17 22.95 -5.74 -29.23
C LEU A 17 21.46 -6.06 -29.28
N VAL A 18 20.59 -5.05 -29.21
CA VAL A 18 19.13 -5.23 -29.29
C VAL A 18 18.73 -5.74 -30.68
N LYS A 19 19.28 -5.16 -31.76
CA LYS A 19 18.97 -5.60 -33.14
C LYS A 19 19.42 -7.03 -33.44
N GLN A 20 20.50 -7.49 -32.81
CA GLN A 20 21.00 -8.86 -32.94
C GLN A 20 20.27 -9.86 -32.02
N SER A 21 19.43 -9.38 -31.12
CA SER A 21 18.73 -10.23 -30.16
C SER A 21 17.69 -11.12 -30.86
N PRO A 22 17.64 -12.43 -30.55
CA PRO A 22 16.57 -13.30 -31.04
C PRO A 22 15.19 -12.93 -30.49
N TYR A 23 15.12 -12.01 -29.53
CA TYR A 23 13.90 -11.55 -28.88
C TYR A 23 13.44 -10.16 -29.35
N VAL A 24 14.08 -9.54 -30.34
CA VAL A 24 13.77 -8.16 -30.75
C VAL A 24 12.31 -7.97 -31.17
N GLU A 25 11.72 -8.97 -31.84
CA GLU A 25 10.31 -8.98 -32.25
C GLU A 25 9.38 -9.69 -31.24
N LYS A 26 9.91 -10.12 -30.08
CA LYS A 26 9.10 -10.82 -29.09
C LYS A 26 8.19 -9.85 -28.37
N VAL A 27 6.89 -9.97 -28.63
CA VAL A 27 5.86 -9.16 -27.98
C VAL A 27 5.63 -9.64 -26.54
N ASP A 28 5.48 -8.67 -25.62
CA ASP A 28 5.13 -8.97 -24.24
C ASP A 28 3.75 -9.63 -24.11
N PRO A 29 3.54 -10.53 -23.13
CA PRO A 29 2.23 -11.10 -22.88
C PRO A 29 1.17 -10.00 -22.69
N PRO A 30 -0.02 -10.09 -23.32
CA PRO A 30 -1.04 -9.03 -23.23
C PRO A 30 -1.43 -8.65 -21.79
N ALA A 31 -1.48 -9.65 -20.89
CA ALA A 31 -1.76 -9.42 -19.47
C ALA A 31 -0.66 -8.62 -18.76
N LEU A 32 0.61 -8.78 -19.15
CA LEU A 32 1.72 -7.99 -18.62
C LEU A 32 1.61 -6.54 -19.09
N GLN A 33 1.40 -6.35 -20.40
CA GLN A 33 1.23 -5.02 -21.00
C GLN A 33 0.04 -4.27 -20.37
N GLN A 34 -1.10 -4.94 -20.19
CA GLN A 34 -2.29 -4.35 -19.56
C GLN A 34 -1.98 -3.87 -18.13
N ARG A 35 -1.31 -4.68 -17.29
CA ARG A 35 -0.93 -4.29 -15.93
C ARG A 35 0.04 -3.11 -15.93
N HIS A 36 1.00 -3.12 -16.84
CA HIS A 36 1.96 -2.03 -17.00
C HIS A 36 1.27 -0.71 -17.38
N ASP A 37 0.35 -0.74 -18.33
CA ASP A 37 -0.38 0.46 -18.77
C ASP A 37 -1.32 1.00 -17.66
N MET A 38 -2.00 0.10 -16.92
CA MET A 38 -2.76 0.48 -15.73
C MET A 38 -1.88 1.18 -14.69
N MET A 39 -0.68 0.64 -14.43
CA MET A 39 0.25 1.24 -13.47
C MET A 39 0.73 2.62 -13.93
N ARG A 40 1.12 2.76 -15.20
CA ARG A 40 1.56 4.05 -15.76
C ARG A 40 0.50 5.11 -15.64
N ILE A 41 -0.76 4.76 -15.90
CA ILE A 41 -1.88 5.69 -15.76
C ILE A 41 -2.15 6.04 -14.30
N LYS A 42 -2.12 5.07 -13.36
CA LYS A 42 -2.24 5.35 -11.90
C LYS A 42 -1.14 6.32 -11.46
N ILE A 43 0.12 6.06 -11.81
CA ILE A 43 1.25 6.96 -11.49
C ILE A 43 1.02 8.35 -12.09
N ALA A 44 0.63 8.43 -13.36
CA ALA A 44 0.39 9.70 -14.02
C ALA A 44 -0.74 10.51 -13.33
N ALA A 45 -1.81 9.84 -12.89
CA ALA A 45 -2.91 10.48 -12.18
C ALA A 45 -2.47 11.03 -10.82
N TYR A 46 -1.72 10.26 -10.03
CA TYR A 46 -1.27 10.66 -8.69
C TYR A 46 -0.14 11.70 -8.71
N MET A 47 0.80 11.61 -9.66
CA MET A 47 1.99 12.47 -9.71
C MET A 47 1.83 13.67 -10.65
N GLY A 48 1.14 13.49 -11.78
CA GLY A 48 0.98 14.50 -12.83
C GLY A 48 -0.44 15.04 -12.96
N GLY A 49 -1.37 14.57 -12.12
CA GLY A 49 -2.77 14.99 -12.10
C GLY A 49 -3.58 14.60 -13.34
N LYS A 50 -4.77 15.19 -13.44
CA LYS A 50 -5.77 14.89 -14.50
C LYS A 50 -5.18 15.03 -15.90
N ALA A 51 -4.41 16.08 -16.16
CA ALA A 51 -3.84 16.34 -17.48
C ALA A 51 -2.86 15.25 -17.93
N ALA A 52 -2.02 14.73 -17.02
CA ALA A 52 -1.07 13.67 -17.35
C ALA A 52 -1.78 12.34 -17.64
N ALA A 53 -2.77 11.97 -16.81
CA ALA A 53 -3.58 10.78 -17.03
C ALA A 53 -4.34 10.86 -18.37
N SER A 54 -5.02 11.99 -18.66
CA SER A 54 -5.75 12.18 -19.92
C SER A 54 -4.86 12.07 -21.16
N ARG A 55 -3.60 12.53 -21.10
CA ARG A 55 -2.64 12.36 -22.22
C ARG A 55 -2.35 10.89 -22.50
N LEU A 56 -2.20 10.06 -21.48
CA LEU A 56 -1.98 8.63 -21.66
C LEU A 56 -3.23 7.94 -22.18
N MET A 57 -4.40 8.28 -21.63
CA MET A 57 -5.68 7.69 -22.04
C MET A 57 -6.01 7.94 -23.52
N ARG A 58 -5.70 9.13 -24.05
CA ARG A 58 -5.92 9.46 -25.47
C ARG A 58 -5.17 8.55 -26.45
N LYS A 59 -4.07 7.91 -26.02
CA LYS A 59 -3.33 6.98 -26.88
C LYS A 59 -4.08 5.67 -27.11
N ASN A 60 -4.94 5.28 -26.18
CA ASN A 60 -5.73 4.06 -26.26
C ASN A 60 -7.04 4.20 -25.46
N PRO A 61 -8.02 4.97 -25.94
CA PRO A 61 -9.18 5.41 -25.17
C PRO A 61 -10.06 4.24 -24.70
N ASP A 62 -10.16 3.18 -25.50
CA ASP A 62 -11.05 2.04 -25.22
C ASP A 62 -10.40 0.96 -24.35
N SER A 63 -9.11 1.11 -24.03
CA SER A 63 -8.40 0.14 -23.21
C SER A 63 -8.92 0.09 -21.77
N LEU A 64 -8.82 -1.09 -21.14
CA LEU A 64 -9.10 -1.25 -19.72
C LEU A 64 -8.23 -0.32 -18.85
N ALA A 65 -7.00 -0.04 -19.28
CA ALA A 65 -6.11 0.89 -18.60
C ALA A 65 -6.66 2.33 -18.60
N SER A 66 -7.26 2.77 -19.71
CA SER A 66 -7.92 4.06 -19.80
C SER A 66 -9.18 4.13 -18.94
N GLN A 67 -10.01 3.10 -18.95
CA GLN A 67 -11.18 3.00 -18.07
C GLN A 67 -10.79 3.03 -16.58
N TYR A 68 -9.70 2.35 -16.22
CA TYR A 68 -9.11 2.40 -14.88
C TYR A 68 -8.60 3.79 -14.53
N GLY A 69 -7.92 4.46 -15.48
CA GLY A 69 -7.48 5.83 -15.34
C GLY A 69 -8.61 6.81 -15.08
N ASP A 70 -9.73 6.65 -15.80
CA ASP A 70 -10.91 7.48 -15.63
C ASP A 70 -11.55 7.29 -14.24
N ALA A 71 -11.67 6.04 -13.78
CA ALA A 71 -12.13 5.74 -12.42
C ALA A 71 -11.22 6.34 -11.34
N GLN A 72 -9.89 6.18 -11.49
CA GLN A 72 -8.88 6.74 -10.58
C GLN A 72 -8.94 8.27 -10.56
N THR A 73 -9.06 8.90 -11.72
CA THR A 73 -9.15 10.36 -11.85
C THR A 73 -10.43 10.87 -11.21
N SER A 74 -11.60 10.27 -11.47
CA SER A 74 -12.84 10.62 -10.78
C SER A 74 -12.69 10.53 -9.25
N TYR A 75 -12.07 9.46 -8.74
CA TYR A 75 -11.84 9.29 -7.30
C TYR A 75 -10.93 10.37 -6.70
N LEU A 76 -9.78 10.63 -7.33
CA LEU A 76 -8.81 11.62 -6.86
C LEU A 76 -9.40 13.02 -6.83
N PHE A 77 -10.15 13.40 -7.87
CA PHE A 77 -10.69 14.74 -8.05
C PHE A 77 -12.13 14.92 -7.53
N GLY A 78 -12.62 13.98 -6.70
CA GLY A 78 -13.80 14.17 -5.85
C GLY A 78 -15.15 13.72 -6.43
N ASP A 79 -15.19 13.21 -7.66
CA ASP A 79 -16.37 12.59 -8.24
C ASP A 79 -16.53 11.14 -7.73
N LEU A 80 -16.94 10.99 -6.47
CA LEU A 80 -17.03 9.67 -5.82
C LEU A 80 -18.12 8.79 -6.43
N ALA A 81 -19.26 9.39 -6.80
CA ALA A 81 -20.37 8.65 -7.40
C ALA A 81 -20.00 8.11 -8.80
N GLY A 82 -19.42 8.96 -9.65
CA GLY A 82 -18.91 8.55 -10.96
C GLY A 82 -17.75 7.56 -10.84
N ALA A 83 -16.82 7.77 -9.90
CA ALA A 83 -15.74 6.83 -9.63
C ALA A 83 -16.27 5.45 -9.24
N LEU A 84 -17.29 5.39 -8.37
CA LEU A 84 -17.88 4.11 -7.94
C LEU A 84 -18.58 3.40 -9.11
N ALA A 85 -19.33 4.12 -9.94
CA ALA A 85 -19.99 3.56 -11.12
C ALA A 85 -18.97 2.98 -12.11
N LYS A 86 -17.92 3.75 -12.44
CA LYS A 86 -16.82 3.32 -13.32
C LYS A 86 -16.07 2.12 -12.74
N THR A 87 -15.78 2.14 -11.43
CA THR A 87 -15.11 1.02 -10.75
C THR A 87 -15.97 -0.25 -10.76
N ASN A 88 -17.29 -0.14 -10.61
CA ASN A 88 -18.19 -1.29 -10.72
C ASN A 88 -18.19 -1.89 -12.13
N ALA A 89 -18.06 -1.07 -13.18
CA ALA A 89 -17.90 -1.57 -14.55
C ALA A 89 -16.56 -2.33 -14.72
N LEU A 90 -15.47 -1.82 -14.15
CA LEU A 90 -14.17 -2.52 -14.14
C LEU A 90 -14.23 -3.87 -13.41
N ILE A 91 -14.91 -3.93 -12.26
CA ILE A 91 -15.13 -5.17 -11.51
C ILE A 91 -15.93 -6.18 -12.35
N LYS A 92 -16.96 -5.73 -13.10
CA LYS A 92 -17.70 -6.61 -14.01
C LYS A 92 -16.80 -7.16 -15.12
N ALA A 93 -15.92 -6.33 -15.67
CA ALA A 93 -15.00 -6.73 -16.73
C ALA A 93 -13.91 -7.71 -16.24
N GLN A 94 -13.35 -7.51 -15.04
CA GLN A 94 -12.37 -8.42 -14.42
C GLN A 94 -12.67 -8.67 -12.94
N PRO A 95 -13.58 -9.60 -12.61
CA PRO A 95 -14.05 -9.82 -11.24
C PRO A 95 -12.99 -10.40 -10.30
N LYS A 96 -11.91 -10.95 -10.85
CA LYS A 96 -10.77 -11.50 -10.10
C LYS A 96 -9.60 -10.51 -9.94
N ASN A 97 -9.75 -9.25 -10.38
CA ASN A 97 -8.71 -8.25 -10.25
C ASN A 97 -8.79 -7.57 -8.86
N PRO A 98 -7.80 -7.77 -7.96
CA PRO A 98 -7.82 -7.22 -6.61
C PRO A 98 -7.78 -5.68 -6.59
N TYR A 99 -7.13 -5.03 -7.57
CA TYR A 99 -6.94 -3.58 -7.60
C TYR A 99 -8.23 -2.81 -7.91
N PHE A 100 -9.22 -3.45 -8.51
CA PHE A 100 -10.54 -2.86 -8.70
C PHE A 100 -11.37 -2.89 -7.41
N GLN A 101 -11.16 -3.92 -6.60
CA GLN A 101 -11.74 -4.02 -5.26
C GLN A 101 -11.07 -3.05 -4.28
N GLU A 102 -9.75 -2.87 -4.37
CA GLU A 102 -8.99 -1.81 -3.67
C GLU A 102 -9.60 -0.43 -3.97
N LEU A 103 -9.68 -0.05 -5.25
CA LEU A 103 -10.23 1.26 -5.64
C LEU A 103 -11.67 1.44 -5.15
N ARG A 104 -12.49 0.38 -5.19
CA ARG A 104 -13.85 0.43 -4.63
C ARG A 104 -13.82 0.69 -3.13
N GLY A 105 -12.93 0.04 -2.39
CA GLY A 105 -12.70 0.29 -0.97
C GLY A 105 -12.30 1.74 -0.69
N ASP A 106 -11.33 2.26 -1.43
CA ASP A 106 -10.84 3.64 -1.30
C ASP A 106 -11.96 4.68 -1.52
N ILE A 107 -12.76 4.49 -2.58
CA ILE A 107 -13.91 5.35 -2.89
C ILE A 107 -14.94 5.30 -1.77
N LEU A 108 -15.26 4.11 -1.26
CA LEU A 108 -16.25 3.92 -0.19
C LEU A 108 -15.76 4.50 1.14
N MET A 109 -14.47 4.40 1.46
CA MET A 109 -13.87 5.08 2.61
C MET A 109 -14.04 6.59 2.51
N LYS A 110 -13.68 7.16 1.35
CA LYS A 110 -13.80 8.61 1.11
C LYS A 110 -15.27 9.09 1.09
N ALA A 111 -16.20 8.20 0.74
CA ALA A 111 -17.64 8.44 0.80
C ALA A 111 -18.25 8.22 2.20
N ASN A 112 -17.43 8.03 3.25
CA ASN A 112 -17.87 7.74 4.62
C ASN A 112 -18.75 6.49 4.75
N ARG A 113 -18.41 5.42 4.01
CA ARG A 113 -19.10 4.12 4.02
C ARG A 113 -18.16 2.98 4.46
N PRO A 114 -17.66 3.00 5.71
CA PRO A 114 -16.58 2.11 6.16
C PRO A 114 -16.96 0.63 6.13
N LYS A 115 -18.20 0.26 6.45
CA LYS A 115 -18.66 -1.14 6.39
C LYS A 115 -18.57 -1.72 4.96
N ALA A 116 -19.08 -0.98 3.98
CA ALA A 116 -19.02 -1.39 2.58
C ALA A 116 -17.57 -1.37 2.05
N ALA A 117 -16.75 -0.43 2.52
CA ALA A 117 -15.32 -0.39 2.18
C ALA A 117 -14.59 -1.63 2.72
N ALA A 118 -14.86 -2.02 3.96
CA ALA A 118 -14.28 -3.21 4.59
C ALA A 118 -14.62 -4.49 3.80
N GLU A 119 -15.85 -4.62 3.29
CA GLU A 119 -16.24 -5.73 2.40
C GLU A 119 -15.48 -5.71 1.07
N ALA A 120 -15.27 -4.53 0.47
CA ALA A 120 -14.50 -4.38 -0.76
C ALA A 120 -13.02 -4.74 -0.54
N TYR A 121 -12.38 -4.24 0.52
CA TYR A 121 -11.00 -4.59 0.85
C TYR A 121 -10.85 -6.07 1.23
N ALA A 122 -11.80 -6.66 1.95
CA ALA A 122 -11.79 -8.10 2.24
C ALA A 122 -11.79 -8.91 0.93
N LYS A 123 -12.58 -8.50 -0.06
CA LYS A 123 -12.56 -9.11 -1.39
C LYS A 123 -11.22 -8.88 -2.09
N ALA A 124 -10.65 -7.67 -2.03
CA ALA A 124 -9.33 -7.37 -2.60
C ALA A 124 -8.25 -8.29 -2.02
N VAL A 125 -8.17 -8.42 -0.69
CA VAL A 125 -7.23 -9.29 0.03
C VAL A 125 -7.41 -10.76 -0.38
N SER A 126 -8.65 -11.22 -0.58
CA SER A 126 -8.92 -12.61 -1.01
C SER A 126 -8.49 -12.91 -2.44
N LEU A 127 -8.48 -11.89 -3.32
CA LEU A 127 -8.12 -12.01 -4.73
C LEU A 127 -6.64 -11.74 -4.99
N ASP A 128 -5.91 -11.21 -4.01
CA ASP A 128 -4.53 -10.78 -4.20
C ASP A 128 -3.54 -11.96 -4.16
N PRO A 129 -2.94 -12.34 -5.30
CA PRO A 129 -1.96 -13.42 -5.33
C PRO A 129 -0.66 -13.04 -4.62
N ALA A 130 -0.33 -11.75 -4.54
CA ALA A 130 0.93 -11.27 -3.96
C ALA A 130 0.88 -11.18 -2.43
N ARG A 131 -0.32 -11.29 -1.82
CA ARG A 131 -0.54 -11.13 -0.38
C ARG A 131 0.09 -9.83 0.14
N SER A 132 -0.20 -8.75 -0.59
CA SER A 132 0.33 -7.41 -0.40
C SER A 132 -0.01 -6.89 1.00
N GLY A 133 0.99 -6.42 1.74
CA GLY A 133 0.79 -5.89 3.08
C GLY A 133 -0.17 -4.69 3.11
N LEU A 134 -0.05 -3.81 2.11
CA LEU A 134 -0.87 -2.62 1.94
C LEU A 134 -2.38 -2.92 1.94
N LEU A 135 -2.83 -3.95 1.20
CA LEU A 135 -4.26 -4.29 1.15
C LEU A 135 -4.80 -4.74 2.51
N SER A 136 -3.98 -5.45 3.29
CA SER A 136 -4.37 -5.87 4.64
C SER A 136 -4.39 -4.68 5.62
N VAL A 137 -3.46 -3.72 5.48
CA VAL A 137 -3.48 -2.46 6.25
C VAL A 137 -4.72 -1.62 5.89
N SER A 138 -5.02 -1.43 4.60
CA SER A 138 -6.23 -0.70 4.16
C SER A 138 -7.52 -1.38 4.63
N TYR A 139 -7.57 -2.72 4.61
CA TYR A 139 -8.69 -3.46 5.17
C TYR A 139 -8.85 -3.19 6.67
N GLY A 140 -7.75 -3.24 7.42
CA GLY A 140 -7.74 -2.91 8.84
C GLY A 140 -8.18 -1.47 9.13
N GLN A 141 -7.72 -0.50 8.34
CA GLN A 141 -8.17 0.89 8.45
C GLN A 141 -9.69 1.03 8.26
N ALA A 142 -10.27 0.33 7.27
CA ALA A 142 -11.71 0.34 7.06
C ALA A 142 -12.48 -0.30 8.22
N LEU A 143 -11.95 -1.36 8.82
CA LEU A 143 -12.51 -1.99 10.01
C LEU A 143 -12.44 -1.08 11.25
N MET A 144 -11.37 -0.31 11.42
CA MET A 144 -11.30 0.70 12.49
C MET A 144 -12.37 1.77 12.32
N ALA A 145 -12.60 2.23 11.08
CA ALA A 145 -13.61 3.24 10.80
C ALA A 145 -15.05 2.77 11.03
N ILE A 146 -15.30 1.46 11.25
CA ILE A 146 -16.60 0.95 11.71
C ILE A 146 -16.83 1.27 13.19
N GLY A 147 -15.76 1.33 14.00
CA GLY A 147 -15.80 1.82 15.39
C GLY A 147 -16.44 0.88 16.42
N THR A 148 -16.59 -0.43 16.14
CA THR A 148 -17.06 -1.40 17.14
C THR A 148 -15.88 -2.18 17.73
N PRO A 149 -15.96 -2.68 18.98
CA PRO A 149 -14.90 -3.49 19.56
C PRO A 149 -14.52 -4.70 18.70
N ASP A 150 -15.50 -5.43 18.15
CA ASP A 150 -15.28 -6.56 17.24
C ASP A 150 -14.59 -6.13 15.93
N SER A 151 -14.93 -4.95 15.37
CA SER A 151 -14.25 -4.47 14.16
C SER A 151 -12.81 -4.02 14.46
N LEU A 152 -12.55 -3.45 15.63
CA LEU A 152 -11.21 -3.07 16.07
C LEU A 152 -10.31 -4.29 16.31
N GLU A 153 -10.82 -5.35 16.93
CA GLU A 153 -10.09 -6.62 17.07
C GLU A 153 -9.71 -7.21 15.70
N LYS A 154 -10.67 -7.23 14.77
CA LYS A 154 -10.42 -7.65 13.38
C LYS A 154 -9.40 -6.73 12.70
N ALA A 155 -9.46 -5.42 12.94
CA ALA A 155 -8.51 -4.47 12.38
C ALA A 155 -7.08 -4.77 12.84
N VAL A 156 -6.88 -4.99 14.14
CA VAL A 156 -5.58 -5.37 14.71
C VAL A 156 -5.01 -6.60 14.03
N VAL A 157 -5.83 -7.63 13.78
CA VAL A 157 -5.39 -8.85 13.08
C VAL A 157 -4.94 -8.55 11.65
N GLN A 158 -5.72 -7.76 10.90
CA GLN A 158 -5.41 -7.46 9.50
C GLN A 158 -4.19 -6.54 9.36
N ILE A 159 -4.07 -5.54 10.24
CA ILE A 159 -2.92 -4.62 10.23
C ILE A 159 -1.64 -5.36 10.58
N ASN A 160 -1.65 -6.23 11.61
CA ASN A 160 -0.49 -7.08 11.93
C ASN A 160 -0.10 -7.99 10.77
N LYS A 161 -1.08 -8.61 10.09
CA LYS A 161 -0.83 -9.42 8.88
C LYS A 161 -0.18 -8.57 7.77
N GLY A 162 -0.63 -7.33 7.61
CA GLY A 162 -0.07 -6.38 6.66
C GLY A 162 1.38 -5.99 6.98
N LEU A 163 1.64 -5.61 8.23
CA LEU A 163 2.98 -5.24 8.73
C LEU A 163 3.96 -6.40 8.71
N GLY A 164 3.49 -7.64 8.88
CA GLY A 164 4.32 -8.83 8.70
C GLY A 164 4.86 -8.99 7.27
N ARG A 165 4.21 -8.38 6.27
CA ARG A 165 4.64 -8.36 4.86
C ARG A 165 5.38 -7.09 4.47
N ASP A 166 5.04 -5.98 5.12
CA ASP A 166 5.56 -4.65 4.83
C ASP A 166 5.89 -3.94 6.15
N ARG A 167 7.08 -4.25 6.68
CA ARG A 167 7.55 -3.73 7.97
C ARG A 167 7.91 -2.25 7.92
N GLU A 168 8.08 -1.67 6.74
CA GLU A 168 8.42 -0.24 6.58
C GLU A 168 7.16 0.63 6.49
N ASN A 169 5.97 0.03 6.56
CA ASN A 169 4.71 0.73 6.50
C ASN A 169 4.40 1.50 7.79
N ALA A 170 4.92 2.72 7.89
CA ALA A 170 4.68 3.61 9.02
C ALA A 170 3.19 3.93 9.24
N VAL A 171 2.37 3.96 8.17
CA VAL A 171 0.92 4.16 8.26
C VAL A 171 0.26 2.99 9.00
N GLY A 172 0.68 1.76 8.69
CA GLY A 172 0.19 0.56 9.36
C GLY A 172 0.43 0.58 10.87
N TYR A 173 1.63 0.96 11.33
CA TYR A 173 1.90 1.08 12.77
C TYR A 173 1.05 2.16 13.45
N ARG A 174 0.78 3.29 12.78
CA ARG A 174 -0.11 4.32 13.32
C ARG A 174 -1.53 3.81 13.50
N HIS A 175 -2.07 3.09 12.50
CA HIS A 175 -3.37 2.45 12.62
C HIS A 175 -3.40 1.38 13.70
N LEU A 176 -2.34 0.57 13.81
CA LEU A 176 -2.23 -0.45 14.85
C LEU A 176 -2.22 0.16 16.26
N ALA A 177 -1.43 1.22 16.46
CA ALA A 177 -1.36 1.93 17.73
C ALA A 177 -2.71 2.54 18.12
N GLN A 178 -3.39 3.17 17.15
CA GLN A 178 -4.73 3.72 17.36
C GLN A 178 -5.74 2.62 17.71
N ALA A 179 -5.76 1.50 16.97
CA ALA A 179 -6.68 0.41 17.24
C ALA A 179 -6.46 -0.20 18.64
N TYR A 180 -5.21 -0.40 19.06
CA TYR A 180 -4.91 -0.85 20.42
C TYR A 180 -5.32 0.18 21.48
N GLY A 181 -5.13 1.47 21.21
CA GLY A 181 -5.57 2.55 22.11
C GLY A 181 -7.09 2.57 22.30
N GLU A 182 -7.86 2.44 21.22
CA GLU A 182 -9.33 2.37 21.25
C GLU A 182 -9.84 1.10 21.96
N LEU A 183 -9.09 0.00 21.89
CA LEU A 183 -9.34 -1.23 22.66
C LEU A 183 -8.87 -1.17 24.12
N GLY A 184 -8.26 -0.05 24.55
CA GLY A 184 -7.71 0.11 25.90
C GLY A 184 -6.39 -0.65 26.16
N ASN A 185 -5.81 -1.28 25.15
CA ASN A 185 -4.52 -1.98 25.26
C ASN A 185 -3.35 -1.00 25.07
N ILE A 186 -3.18 -0.10 26.05
CA ILE A 186 -2.13 0.93 26.03
C ILE A 186 -0.72 0.37 25.84
N PRO A 187 -0.30 -0.74 26.50
CA PRO A 187 1.03 -1.28 26.29
C PRO A 187 1.26 -1.70 24.83
N ALA A 188 0.30 -2.36 24.19
CA ALA A 188 0.41 -2.74 22.79
C ALA A 188 0.40 -1.53 21.84
N ALA A 189 -0.35 -0.48 22.17
CA ALA A 189 -0.34 0.78 21.43
C ALA A 189 1.05 1.46 21.48
N ASP A 190 1.67 1.47 22.65
CA ASP A 190 3.02 1.99 22.86
C ASP A 190 4.05 1.18 22.06
N LEU A 191 3.94 -0.15 22.06
CA LEU A 191 4.83 -1.01 21.29
C LEU A 191 4.67 -0.79 19.78
N ALA A 192 3.44 -0.72 19.27
CA ALA A 192 3.19 -0.43 17.86
C ALA A 192 3.77 0.93 17.44
N THR A 193 3.66 1.94 18.32
CA THR A 193 4.29 3.26 18.11
C THR A 193 5.82 3.16 18.08
N ALA A 194 6.40 2.38 19.00
CA ALA A 194 7.83 2.14 19.06
C ALA A 194 8.35 1.47 17.77
N GLU A 195 7.65 0.44 17.29
CA GLU A 195 7.99 -0.26 16.04
C GLU A 195 7.87 0.66 14.83
N GLY A 196 6.83 1.50 14.75
CA GLY A 196 6.69 2.50 13.69
C GLY A 196 7.86 3.49 13.65
N HIS A 197 8.31 3.98 14.82
CA HIS A 197 9.51 4.81 14.90
C HIS A 197 10.78 4.04 14.56
N PHE A 198 10.87 2.77 14.95
CA PHE A 198 12.03 1.93 14.66
C PHE A 198 12.24 1.75 13.15
N TYR A 199 11.20 1.33 12.44
CA TYR A 199 11.29 1.08 10.99
C TYR A 199 11.39 2.36 10.14
N SER A 200 10.99 3.51 10.68
CA SER A 200 11.27 4.82 10.05
C SER A 200 12.65 5.40 10.37
N GLY A 201 13.46 4.70 11.18
CA GLY A 201 14.81 5.13 11.56
C GLY A 201 14.86 6.14 12.71
N ALA A 202 13.72 6.48 13.31
CA ALA A 202 13.62 7.34 14.49
C ALA A 202 13.93 6.57 15.77
N TYR A 203 15.14 6.01 15.88
CA TYR A 203 15.51 5.07 16.95
C TYR A 203 15.44 5.66 18.36
N LYS A 204 15.64 6.97 18.53
CA LYS A 204 15.53 7.63 19.84
C LYS A 204 14.08 7.59 20.35
N ASP A 205 13.14 7.97 19.49
CA ASP A 205 11.71 7.95 19.81
C ASP A 205 11.23 6.50 20.00
N ALA A 206 11.69 5.58 19.16
CA ALA A 206 11.40 4.16 19.28
C ALA A 206 11.73 3.62 20.68
N LYS A 207 12.89 3.97 21.24
CA LYS A 207 13.29 3.55 22.59
C LYS A 207 12.39 4.09 23.68
N ILE A 208 11.96 5.35 23.59
CA ILE A 208 11.07 5.98 24.58
C ILE A 208 9.75 5.20 24.66
N PHE A 209 9.11 4.94 23.51
CA PHE A 209 7.86 4.20 23.46
C PHE A 209 8.04 2.73 23.84
N ALA A 210 9.15 2.09 23.45
CA ALA A 210 9.44 0.71 23.82
C ALA A 210 9.62 0.55 25.34
N MET A 211 10.33 1.47 26.01
CA MET A 211 10.44 1.46 27.48
C MET A 211 9.07 1.62 28.13
N ARG A 212 8.23 2.53 27.62
CA ARG A 212 6.87 2.75 28.13
C ARG A 212 5.99 1.49 27.99
N ALA A 213 6.06 0.82 26.85
CA ALA A 213 5.39 -0.45 26.61
C ALA A 213 5.90 -1.53 27.58
N GLN A 214 7.22 -1.70 27.67
CA GLN A 214 7.86 -2.75 28.45
C GLN A 214 7.54 -2.67 29.95
N MET A 215 7.48 -1.46 30.53
CA MET A 215 7.11 -1.25 31.93
C MET A 215 5.70 -1.75 32.28
N LYS A 216 4.79 -1.80 31.30
CA LYS A 216 3.39 -2.18 31.48
C LYS A 216 3.06 -3.58 30.94
N MET A 217 4.04 -4.25 30.33
CA MET A 217 3.91 -5.60 29.77
C MET A 217 4.42 -6.66 30.75
N LYS A 218 3.87 -7.87 30.66
CA LYS A 218 4.36 -8.99 31.47
C LYS A 218 5.73 -9.42 30.96
N ARG A 219 6.71 -9.49 31.87
CA ARG A 219 8.08 -9.90 31.54
C ARG A 219 8.08 -11.26 30.83
N GLY A 220 8.78 -11.33 29.69
CA GLY A 220 8.93 -12.54 28.88
C GLY A 220 7.80 -12.81 27.89
N GLU A 221 6.72 -12.03 27.88
CA GLU A 221 5.71 -12.16 26.83
C GLU A 221 6.21 -11.61 25.48
N PRO A 222 5.65 -12.02 24.33
CA PRO A 222 6.17 -11.63 23.02
C PRO A 222 6.28 -10.11 22.80
N GLY A 223 5.33 -9.33 23.32
CA GLY A 223 5.40 -7.85 23.25
C GLY A 223 6.56 -7.28 24.05
N TRP A 224 6.80 -7.82 25.25
CA TRP A 224 7.90 -7.41 26.13
C TRP A 224 9.27 -7.67 25.48
N ILE A 225 9.42 -8.82 24.81
CA ILE A 225 10.67 -9.18 24.10
C ILE A 225 10.91 -8.23 22.92
N ARG A 226 9.89 -7.97 22.09
CA ARG A 226 10.01 -7.01 20.98
C ARG A 226 10.38 -5.60 21.47
N ALA A 227 9.80 -5.15 22.58
CA ALA A 227 10.17 -3.89 23.20
C ALA A 227 11.65 -3.90 23.66
N GLN A 228 12.09 -5.01 24.28
CA GLN A 228 13.47 -5.18 24.72
C GLN A 228 14.47 -5.10 23.55
N ASP A 229 14.14 -5.70 22.40
CA ASP A 229 14.97 -5.67 21.20
C ASP A 229 15.15 -4.23 20.69
N ILE A 230 14.09 -3.42 20.68
CA ILE A 230 14.15 -2.00 20.31
C ILE A 230 15.01 -1.19 21.30
N ILE A 231 14.86 -1.45 22.61
CA ILE A 231 15.63 -0.77 23.66
C ILE A 231 17.13 -1.05 23.50
N ASN A 232 17.47 -2.31 23.28
CA ASN A 232 18.85 -2.78 23.16
C ASN A 232 19.49 -2.47 21.81
N TYR A 233 18.70 -2.11 20.80
CA TYR A 233 19.22 -1.79 19.48
C TYR A 233 20.19 -0.61 19.53
N ALA A 234 21.40 -0.83 19.03
CA ALA A 234 22.40 0.21 18.79
C ALA A 234 22.70 0.22 17.29
N PRO A 235 22.39 1.29 16.54
CA PRO A 235 22.73 1.36 15.13
C PRO A 235 24.25 1.25 15.00
N SER A 236 24.72 0.35 14.13
CA SER A 236 26.15 0.20 13.85
C SER A 236 26.68 1.56 13.39
N GLY A 237 27.52 2.19 14.20
CA GLY A 237 28.12 3.47 13.87
C GLY A 237 28.87 3.33 12.55
N LYS A 238 28.52 4.14 11.54
CA LYS A 238 29.46 4.42 10.46
C LYS A 238 30.68 5.03 11.14
N LYS A 239 31.78 4.27 11.24
CA LYS A 239 33.11 4.88 11.38
C LYS A 239 33.20 5.89 10.23
N LYS A 240 33.23 7.17 10.57
CA LYS A 240 33.57 8.23 9.63
C LYS A 240 35.04 8.06 9.24
#